data_AF-A0A2R6XW34-F1
#
_entry.id   AF-A0A2R6XW34-F1
#
_cell.length_a   1.000
_cell.length_b   1.000
_cell.length_c   1.000
_cell.angle_alpha   90.00
_cell.angle_beta   90.00
_cell.angle_gamma   90.00
#
_symmetry.space_group_name_H-M   'P 1'
#
loop_
_entity.id
_entity.type
_entity.pdbx_description
1 polymer ?
#
loop_
_entity_poly.entity_id
_entity_poly.type
_entity_poly.pdbx_seq_one_letter_code
_entity_poly.pdbx_strand_id
1 'polypeptide(L)'
;MDFSASALDIEELVAAFAEMEGTELDQMKELWRTRNFSFIHEARPKDIIPSFYAQALFSSALSHVVAEDASLSWKLGGLYVLYILHETQALEERYKIYLALEELEALISLVRLIKQRRLAVAFKVVQRMFDEQMFLFGSVSANQKRIASCMDKVAHQAALSVQQARSRLLANVPAREHVEGQLVQDLELDALAPLTSDYAAARNRALRLAGDSNRPAGEDDANEVRDALREAQAWDVQKSGILTSAAESSSKRPLPTAFRRPPAPKQARRGRKTIEEYERELRQHREAHRTEGPDAEYEKELEEELDRALGLD
;
A
#
# COMPACT_ATOMS: atom_id res chain seq x y z
N MET A 1 1.14 -8.86 -14.26
CA MET A 1 1.35 -9.46 -15.60
C MET A 1 2.35 -10.59 -15.44
N ASP A 2 2.02 -11.78 -15.94
CA ASP A 2 2.84 -12.96 -15.73
C ASP A 2 3.77 -13.17 -16.93
N PHE A 3 5.00 -12.68 -16.82
CA PHE A 3 6.09 -12.92 -17.78
C PHE A 3 7.02 -14.05 -17.29
N SER A 4 6.58 -14.84 -16.30
CA SER A 4 7.43 -15.85 -15.65
C SER A 4 7.94 -16.90 -16.63
N ALA A 5 7.13 -17.33 -17.60
CA ALA A 5 7.54 -18.31 -18.61
C ALA A 5 8.72 -17.79 -19.45
N SER A 6 8.60 -16.61 -20.06
CA SER A 6 9.69 -16.02 -20.84
C SER A 6 10.93 -15.68 -20.00
N ALA A 7 10.74 -15.33 -18.72
CA ALA A 7 11.85 -15.08 -17.81
C ALA A 7 12.59 -16.37 -17.44
N LEU A 8 11.86 -17.48 -17.21
CA LEU A 8 12.42 -18.81 -16.98
C LEU A 8 13.17 -19.30 -18.21
N ASP A 9 12.62 -19.11 -19.40
CA ASP A 9 13.28 -19.48 -20.66
C ASP A 9 14.63 -18.76 -20.82
N ILE A 10 14.69 -17.46 -20.47
CA ILE A 10 15.93 -16.68 -20.47
C ILE A 10 16.90 -17.19 -19.39
N GLU A 11 16.40 -17.45 -18.18
CA GLU A 11 17.20 -17.97 -17.07
C GLU A 11 17.83 -19.33 -17.42
N GLU A 12 17.06 -20.25 -17.99
CA GLU A 12 17.54 -21.57 -18.44
C GLU A 12 18.58 -21.45 -19.57
N LEU A 13 18.44 -20.46 -20.45
CA LEU A 13 19.41 -20.19 -21.51
C LEU A 13 20.73 -19.66 -20.94
N VAL A 14 20.66 -18.70 -20.02
CA VAL A 14 21.84 -18.13 -19.33
C VAL A 14 22.51 -19.18 -18.44
N ALA A 15 21.73 -19.99 -17.73
CA ALA A 15 22.25 -21.08 -16.90
C ALA A 15 23.01 -22.11 -17.73
N ALA A 16 22.46 -22.55 -18.86
CA ALA A 16 23.14 -23.48 -19.76
C ALA A 16 24.46 -22.92 -20.32
N PHE A 17 24.50 -21.60 -20.61
CA PHE A 17 25.73 -20.93 -21.03
C PHE A 17 26.76 -20.83 -19.89
N ALA A 18 26.30 -20.60 -18.67
CA ALA A 18 27.16 -20.54 -17.49
C ALA A 18 27.75 -21.92 -17.12
N GLU A 19 26.96 -22.99 -17.25
CA GLU A 19 27.39 -24.38 -17.01
C GLU A 19 28.53 -24.82 -17.93
N MET A 20 28.53 -24.35 -19.18
CA MET A 20 29.61 -24.62 -20.14
C MET A 20 30.80 -23.65 -20.01
N GLU A 21 30.82 -22.80 -18.98
CA GLU A 21 31.79 -21.72 -18.79
C GLU A 21 31.97 -20.86 -20.05
N GLY A 22 30.86 -20.62 -20.76
CA GLY A 22 30.85 -19.92 -22.03
C GLY A 22 31.44 -18.51 -21.91
N THR A 23 32.24 -18.11 -22.90
CA THR A 23 32.80 -16.76 -22.99
C THR A 23 32.59 -16.12 -24.36
N GLU A 24 32.26 -16.91 -25.38
CA GLU A 24 32.12 -16.45 -26.75
C GLU A 24 30.65 -16.30 -27.18
N LEU A 25 30.38 -15.31 -28.03
CA LEU A 25 29.05 -15.07 -28.57
C LEU A 25 28.54 -16.25 -29.42
N ASP A 26 29.44 -16.95 -30.13
CA ASP A 26 29.03 -18.05 -31.02
C ASP A 26 28.51 -19.27 -30.25
N GLN A 27 29.05 -19.52 -29.05
CA GLN A 27 28.53 -20.51 -28.12
C GLN A 27 27.09 -20.17 -27.70
N MET A 28 26.83 -18.89 -27.38
CA MET A 28 25.47 -18.44 -27.06
C MET A 28 24.53 -18.55 -28.26
N LYS A 29 24.98 -18.20 -29.47
CA LYS A 29 24.16 -18.35 -30.69
C LYS A 29 23.81 -19.80 -31.01
N GLU A 30 24.69 -20.75 -30.67
CA GLU A 30 24.40 -22.17 -30.83
C GLU A 30 23.33 -22.64 -29.82
N LEU A 31 23.45 -22.23 -28.55
CA LEU A 31 22.41 -22.49 -27.54
C LEU A 31 21.07 -21.86 -27.92
N TRP A 32 21.08 -20.61 -28.39
CA TRP A 32 19.90 -19.89 -28.87
C TRP A 32 19.16 -20.66 -29.97
N ARG A 33 19.92 -21.18 -30.96
CA ARG A 33 19.37 -21.98 -32.07
C ARG A 33 18.86 -23.34 -31.59
N THR A 34 19.63 -24.02 -30.74
CA THR A 34 19.27 -25.35 -30.21
C THR A 34 17.98 -25.31 -29.39
N ARG A 35 17.76 -24.21 -28.65
CA ARG A 35 16.57 -23.98 -27.82
C ARG A 35 15.39 -23.38 -28.60
N ASN A 36 15.50 -23.20 -29.93
CA ASN A 36 14.47 -22.57 -30.78
C ASN A 36 14.01 -21.18 -30.29
N PHE A 37 14.93 -20.42 -29.70
CA PHE A 37 14.62 -19.13 -29.07
C PHE A 37 14.29 -18.01 -30.08
N SER A 38 14.47 -18.26 -31.38
CA SER A 38 14.16 -17.33 -32.47
C SER A 38 12.68 -16.88 -32.50
N PHE A 39 11.77 -17.65 -31.90
CA PHE A 39 10.34 -17.31 -31.86
C PHE A 39 9.92 -16.56 -30.58
N ILE A 40 10.87 -16.15 -29.72
CA ILE A 40 10.52 -15.53 -28.43
C ILE A 40 9.67 -14.27 -28.58
N HIS A 41 9.90 -13.46 -29.62
CA HIS A 41 9.12 -12.25 -29.91
C HIS A 41 7.67 -12.56 -30.32
N GLU A 42 7.45 -13.71 -30.94
CA GLU A 42 6.13 -14.20 -31.38
C GLU A 42 5.37 -14.92 -30.25
N ALA A 43 6.06 -15.35 -29.20
CA ALA A 43 5.45 -15.98 -28.02
C ALA A 43 4.67 -15.00 -27.11
N ARG A 44 4.53 -13.74 -27.54
CA ARG A 44 3.81 -12.69 -26.82
C ARG A 44 2.31 -13.02 -26.69
N PRO A 45 1.72 -12.91 -25.48
CA PRO A 45 0.27 -12.95 -25.31
C PRO A 45 -0.42 -11.83 -26.09
N LYS A 46 -1.54 -12.14 -26.78
CA LYS A 46 -2.23 -11.20 -27.69
C LYS A 46 -2.69 -9.90 -27.02
N ASP A 47 -2.95 -9.95 -25.71
CA ASP A 47 -3.46 -8.82 -24.93
C ASP A 47 -2.36 -7.85 -24.48
N ILE A 48 -1.09 -8.18 -24.72
CA ILE A 48 0.07 -7.40 -24.27
C ILE A 48 0.62 -6.58 -25.44
N ILE A 49 0.86 -5.30 -25.22
CA ILE A 49 1.46 -4.39 -26.20
C ILE A 49 2.90 -4.85 -26.52
N PRO A 50 3.34 -4.84 -27.79
CA PRO A 50 4.65 -5.40 -28.17
C PRO A 50 5.84 -4.76 -27.45
N SER A 51 5.82 -3.43 -27.27
CA SER A 51 6.88 -2.70 -26.57
C SER A 51 7.04 -3.15 -25.11
N PHE A 52 5.94 -3.37 -24.39
CA PHE A 52 5.98 -3.85 -23.01
C PHE A 52 6.55 -5.27 -22.92
N TYR A 53 6.20 -6.14 -23.86
CA TYR A 53 6.76 -7.48 -23.91
C TYR A 53 8.26 -7.46 -24.22
N ALA A 54 8.70 -6.65 -25.20
CA ALA A 54 10.12 -6.48 -25.50
C ALA A 54 10.91 -5.95 -24.30
N GLN A 55 10.40 -4.94 -23.59
CA GLN A 55 11.03 -4.44 -22.37
C GLN A 55 11.05 -5.48 -21.25
N ALA A 56 10.03 -6.33 -21.12
CA ALA A 56 10.03 -7.41 -20.14
C ALA A 56 11.14 -8.44 -20.43
N LEU A 57 11.35 -8.79 -21.71
CA LEU A 57 12.46 -9.66 -22.13
C LEU A 57 13.82 -9.02 -21.83
N PHE A 58 13.98 -7.74 -22.18
CA PHE A 58 15.21 -7.00 -21.90
C PHE A 58 15.49 -6.90 -20.41
N SER A 59 14.49 -6.56 -19.60
CA SER A 59 14.63 -6.49 -18.15
C SER A 59 15.02 -7.83 -17.55
N SER A 60 14.47 -8.94 -18.06
CA SER A 60 14.86 -10.28 -17.64
C SER A 60 16.32 -10.57 -17.96
N ALA A 61 16.79 -10.30 -19.18
CA ALA A 61 18.18 -10.49 -19.57
C ALA A 61 19.14 -9.59 -18.76
N LEU A 62 18.76 -8.33 -18.55
CA LEU A 62 19.53 -7.33 -17.82
C LEU A 62 19.66 -7.71 -16.33
N SER A 63 18.64 -8.36 -15.75
CA SER A 63 18.71 -8.86 -14.37
C SER A 63 19.87 -9.83 -14.13
N HIS A 64 20.27 -10.59 -15.16
CA HIS A 64 21.41 -11.50 -15.10
C HIS A 64 22.76 -10.78 -15.29
N VAL A 65 22.78 -9.63 -15.96
CA VAL A 65 23.97 -8.76 -16.08
C VAL A 65 24.29 -8.10 -14.72
N VAL A 66 23.25 -7.65 -14.01
CA VAL A 66 23.36 -6.93 -12.72
C VAL A 66 23.61 -7.86 -11.52
N ALA A 67 23.38 -9.17 -11.66
CA ALA A 67 23.48 -10.12 -10.55
C ALA A 67 24.86 -10.07 -9.85
N GLU A 68 24.92 -9.56 -8.62
CA GLU A 68 26.19 -9.25 -7.91
C GLU A 68 27.10 -10.49 -7.79
N ASP A 69 26.56 -11.58 -7.24
CA ASP A 69 27.28 -12.83 -6.94
C ASP A 69 27.41 -13.80 -8.14
N ALA A 70 27.03 -13.37 -9.35
CA ALA A 70 27.06 -14.24 -10.51
C ALA A 70 28.46 -14.38 -11.11
N SER A 71 28.73 -15.57 -11.69
CA SER A 71 29.98 -15.83 -12.41
C SER A 71 30.11 -14.93 -13.65
N LEU A 72 31.34 -14.72 -14.12
CA LEU A 72 31.58 -13.93 -15.35
C LEU A 72 30.82 -14.51 -16.54
N SER A 73 30.81 -15.84 -16.69
CA SER A 73 30.09 -16.53 -17.76
C SER A 73 28.58 -16.27 -17.68
N TRP A 74 28.01 -16.26 -16.46
CA TRP A 74 26.60 -15.91 -16.26
C TRP A 74 26.28 -14.47 -16.69
N LYS A 75 27.10 -13.50 -16.27
CA LYS A 75 26.92 -12.09 -16.65
C LYS A 75 27.07 -11.88 -18.16
N LEU A 76 28.03 -12.57 -18.78
CA LEU A 76 28.21 -12.59 -20.24
C LEU A 76 27.02 -13.23 -20.94
N GLY A 77 26.45 -14.29 -20.37
CA GLY A 77 25.23 -14.92 -20.88
C GLY A 77 24.08 -13.92 -20.94
N GLY A 78 23.83 -13.18 -19.85
CA GLY A 78 22.83 -12.10 -19.84
C GLY A 78 23.09 -11.03 -20.90
N LEU A 79 24.35 -10.60 -21.06
CA LEU A 79 24.75 -9.60 -22.06
C LEU A 79 24.52 -10.10 -23.50
N TYR A 80 24.89 -11.35 -23.79
CA TYR A 80 24.72 -11.92 -25.13
C TYR A 80 23.24 -12.16 -25.46
N VAL A 81 22.45 -12.61 -24.49
CA VAL A 81 20.99 -12.72 -24.65
C VAL A 81 20.39 -11.35 -24.92
N LEU A 82 20.80 -10.32 -24.19
CA LEU A 82 20.34 -8.94 -24.39
C LEU A 82 20.64 -8.44 -25.82
N TYR A 83 21.86 -8.67 -26.31
CA TYR A 83 22.27 -8.34 -27.67
C TYR A 83 21.44 -9.09 -28.74
N ILE A 84 21.30 -10.42 -28.59
CA ILE A 84 20.55 -11.23 -29.56
C ILE A 84 19.07 -10.88 -29.54
N LEU A 85 18.48 -10.59 -28.37
CA LEU A 85 17.09 -10.15 -28.24
C LEU A 85 16.83 -8.85 -29.02
N HIS A 86 17.77 -7.91 -29.00
CA HIS A 86 17.64 -6.67 -29.76
C HIS A 86 17.77 -6.92 -31.27
N GLU A 87 18.79 -7.69 -31.69
CA GLU A 87 19.04 -7.96 -33.11
C GLU A 87 17.93 -8.79 -33.79
N THR A 88 17.25 -9.66 -33.04
CA THR A 88 16.22 -10.58 -33.56
C THR A 88 14.83 -9.97 -33.68
N GLN A 89 14.66 -8.68 -33.37
CA GLN A 89 13.38 -8.00 -33.51
C GLN A 89 13.00 -7.86 -34.99
N ALA A 90 11.75 -8.22 -35.32
CA ALA A 90 11.22 -8.16 -36.69
C ALA A 90 10.77 -6.75 -37.12
N LEU A 91 10.80 -5.77 -36.22
CA LEU A 91 10.32 -4.40 -36.48
C LEU A 91 11.37 -3.57 -37.26
N GLU A 92 10.91 -2.73 -38.19
CA GLU A 92 11.77 -1.78 -38.93
C GLU A 92 12.49 -0.80 -37.98
N GLU A 93 11.79 -0.33 -36.94
CA GLU A 93 12.38 0.40 -35.81
C GLU A 93 12.42 -0.48 -34.57
N ARG A 94 13.62 -0.92 -34.19
CA ARG A 94 13.83 -1.79 -33.03
C ARG A 94 13.54 -1.04 -31.73
N TYR A 95 12.93 -1.73 -30.77
CA TYR A 95 12.77 -1.20 -29.42
C TYR A 95 14.13 -1.11 -28.75
N LYS A 96 14.50 0.12 -28.36
CA LYS A 96 15.68 0.38 -27.54
C LYS A 96 15.55 -0.28 -26.18
N ILE A 97 16.65 -0.77 -25.64
CA ILE A 97 16.77 -1.36 -24.32
C ILE A 97 16.70 -0.24 -23.28
N TYR A 98 15.68 -0.26 -22.43
CA TYR A 98 15.65 0.66 -21.29
C TYR A 98 16.71 0.27 -20.26
N LEU A 99 17.50 1.24 -19.82
CA LEU A 99 18.60 1.02 -18.89
C LEU A 99 18.56 2.06 -17.77
N ALA A 100 18.50 1.58 -16.53
CA ALA A 100 18.53 2.41 -15.34
C ALA A 100 19.95 2.68 -14.84
N LEU A 101 20.10 3.69 -13.99
CA LEU A 101 21.39 4.09 -13.43
C LEU A 101 22.17 2.92 -12.80
N GLU A 102 21.52 2.11 -11.97
CA GLU A 102 22.15 0.93 -11.33
C GLU A 102 22.59 -0.13 -12.36
N GLU A 103 21.80 -0.29 -13.43
CA GLU A 103 22.09 -1.23 -14.52
C GLU A 103 23.28 -0.72 -15.36
N LEU A 104 23.44 0.60 -15.50
CA LEU A 104 24.56 1.24 -16.18
C LEU A 104 25.87 1.05 -15.40
N GLU A 105 25.85 1.28 -14.10
CA GLU A 105 27.01 1.06 -13.22
C GLU A 105 27.48 -0.41 -13.26
N ALA A 106 26.53 -1.34 -13.26
CA ALA A 106 26.81 -2.77 -13.40
C ALA A 106 27.41 -3.10 -14.78
N LEU A 107 26.90 -2.49 -15.85
CA LEU A 107 27.41 -2.67 -17.21
C LEU A 107 28.84 -2.12 -17.34
N ILE A 108 29.13 -0.93 -16.80
CA ILE A 108 30.48 -0.35 -16.74
C ILE A 108 31.43 -1.28 -16.00
N SER A 109 31.00 -1.83 -14.87
CA SER A 109 31.77 -2.78 -14.08
C SER A 109 32.07 -4.06 -14.88
N LEU A 110 31.09 -4.56 -15.64
CA LEU A 110 31.28 -5.71 -16.52
C LEU A 110 32.24 -5.41 -17.68
N VAL A 111 32.17 -4.23 -18.30
CA VAL A 111 33.10 -3.80 -19.37
C VAL A 111 34.53 -3.75 -18.85
N ARG A 112 34.74 -3.22 -17.63
CA ARG A 112 36.06 -3.23 -16.96
C ARG A 112 36.58 -4.66 -16.79
N LEU A 113 35.73 -5.61 -16.37
CA LEU A 113 36.10 -7.03 -16.25
C LEU A 113 36.42 -7.68 -17.61
N ILE A 114 35.63 -7.39 -18.64
CA ILE A 114 35.84 -7.86 -20.02
C ILE A 114 37.21 -7.41 -20.54
N LYS A 115 37.56 -6.14 -20.31
CA LYS A 115 38.88 -5.58 -20.67
C LYS A 115 40.01 -6.29 -19.92
N GLN A 116 39.88 -6.48 -18.61
CA GLN A 116 40.88 -7.18 -17.80
C GLN A 116 41.11 -8.62 -18.27
N ARG A 117 40.04 -9.33 -18.64
CA ARG A 117 40.07 -10.72 -19.12
C ARG A 117 40.39 -10.83 -20.62
N ARG A 118 40.57 -9.71 -21.33
CA ARG A 118 40.89 -9.63 -22.76
C ARG A 118 39.88 -10.35 -23.66
N LEU A 119 38.59 -10.29 -23.30
CA LEU A 119 37.51 -10.88 -24.08
C LEU A 119 37.11 -9.95 -25.23
N ALA A 120 37.85 -10.04 -26.35
CA ALA A 120 37.69 -9.12 -27.48
C ALA A 120 36.30 -9.15 -28.12
N VAL A 121 35.65 -10.32 -28.18
CA VAL A 121 34.31 -10.48 -28.76
C VAL A 121 33.26 -9.79 -27.89
N ALA A 122 33.27 -10.05 -26.57
CA ALA A 122 32.36 -9.41 -25.63
C ALA A 122 32.49 -7.89 -25.66
N PHE A 123 33.73 -7.39 -25.72
CA PHE A 123 33.99 -5.95 -25.82
C PHE A 123 33.42 -5.33 -27.10
N LYS A 124 33.64 -5.98 -28.25
CA LYS A 124 33.07 -5.53 -29.54
C LYS A 124 31.54 -5.57 -29.56
N VAL A 125 30.93 -6.54 -28.89
CA VAL A 125 29.46 -6.60 -28.74
C VAL A 125 28.97 -5.36 -28.00
N VAL A 126 29.58 -5.03 -26.85
CA VAL A 126 29.19 -3.84 -26.09
C VAL A 126 29.40 -2.57 -26.92
N GLN A 127 30.56 -2.40 -27.55
CA GLN A 127 30.83 -1.25 -28.43
C GLN A 127 29.75 -1.12 -29.51
N ARG A 128 29.42 -2.23 -30.19
CA ARG A 128 28.37 -2.24 -31.21
C ARG A 128 26.98 -1.86 -30.67
N MET A 129 26.64 -2.27 -29.45
CA MET A 129 25.37 -1.87 -28.82
C MET A 129 25.28 -0.36 -28.58
N PHE A 130 26.41 0.29 -28.29
CA PHE A 130 26.49 1.75 -28.16
C PHE A 130 26.52 2.46 -29.51
N ASP A 131 27.33 1.97 -30.46
CA ASP A 131 27.42 2.52 -31.83
C ASP A 131 26.06 2.52 -32.54
N GLU A 132 25.26 1.47 -32.35
CA GLU A 132 23.91 1.35 -32.91
C GLU A 132 22.82 2.04 -32.06
N GLN A 133 23.19 2.76 -30.99
CA GLN A 133 22.28 3.46 -30.08
C GLN A 133 21.14 2.57 -29.55
N MET A 134 21.48 1.34 -29.16
CA MET A 134 20.51 0.34 -28.70
C MET A 134 19.90 0.67 -27.34
N PHE A 135 20.49 1.58 -26.57
CA PHE A 135 20.06 1.91 -25.20
C PHE A 135 19.19 3.17 -25.12
N LEU A 136 18.28 3.17 -24.15
CA LEU A 136 17.48 4.31 -23.71
C LEU A 136 17.68 4.47 -22.20
N PHE A 137 18.32 5.55 -21.78
CA PHE A 137 18.61 5.82 -20.38
C PHE A 137 17.39 6.37 -19.64
N GLY A 138 17.23 5.99 -18.37
CA GLY A 138 16.25 6.61 -17.50
C GLY A 138 16.40 6.26 -16.02
N SER A 139 15.64 6.93 -15.17
CA SER A 139 15.87 6.87 -13.71
C SER A 139 15.17 5.70 -12.98
N VAL A 140 14.29 4.94 -13.63
CA VAL A 140 13.39 3.96 -12.98
C VAL A 140 13.76 2.54 -13.38
N SER A 141 14.40 1.78 -12.49
CA SER A 141 14.71 0.36 -12.76
C SER A 141 13.43 -0.42 -13.11
N ALA A 142 13.36 -0.99 -14.31
CA ALA A 142 12.22 -1.78 -14.79
C ALA A 142 12.16 -3.19 -14.19
N ASN A 143 12.94 -3.46 -13.13
CA ASN A 143 13.15 -4.80 -12.61
C ASN A 143 11.90 -5.30 -11.87
N GLN A 144 11.16 -6.23 -12.48
CA GLN A 144 9.83 -6.65 -12.04
C GLN A 144 9.79 -7.18 -10.59
N LYS A 145 10.85 -7.88 -10.16
CA LYS A 145 10.99 -8.38 -8.77
C LYS A 145 11.11 -7.24 -7.75
N ARG A 146 11.83 -6.17 -8.11
CA ARG A 146 11.97 -4.97 -7.28
C ARG A 146 10.69 -4.14 -7.27
N ILE A 147 10.02 -4.02 -8.41
CA ILE A 147 8.70 -3.35 -8.50
C ILE A 147 7.69 -4.08 -7.60
N ALA A 148 7.64 -5.41 -7.66
CA ALA A 148 6.79 -6.21 -6.77
C ALA A 148 7.13 -5.99 -5.29
N SER A 149 8.41 -6.07 -4.92
CA SER A 149 8.87 -5.82 -3.55
C SER A 149 8.58 -4.38 -3.08
N CYS A 150 8.70 -3.38 -3.96
CA CYS A 150 8.34 -2.01 -3.67
C CYS A 150 6.83 -1.86 -3.46
N MET A 151 6.01 -2.49 -4.30
CA MET A 151 4.56 -2.53 -4.15
C MET A 151 4.15 -3.19 -2.84
N ASP A 152 4.81 -4.26 -2.42
CA ASP A 152 4.56 -4.91 -1.12
C ASP A 152 4.90 -3.99 0.05
N LYS A 153 6.01 -3.26 -0.03
CA LYS A 153 6.39 -2.24 0.97
C LYS A 153 5.37 -1.11 1.04
N VAL A 154 4.91 -0.62 -0.11
CA VAL A 154 3.88 0.43 -0.19
C VAL A 154 2.53 -0.08 0.34
N ALA A 155 2.14 -1.29 -0.01
CA ALA A 155 0.93 -1.94 0.51
C ALA A 155 1.01 -2.14 2.02
N HIS A 156 2.17 -2.55 2.54
CA HIS A 156 2.42 -2.67 3.97
C HIS A 156 2.33 -1.31 4.68
N GLN A 157 2.94 -0.27 4.10
CA GLN A 157 2.90 1.08 4.64
C GLN A 157 1.49 1.69 4.62
N ALA A 158 0.70 1.39 3.58
CA ALA A 158 -0.71 1.73 3.52
C ALA A 158 -1.52 1.00 4.60
N ALA A 159 -1.27 -0.31 4.81
CA ALA A 159 -1.91 -1.08 5.88
C ALA A 159 -1.58 -0.54 7.27
N LEU A 160 -0.32 -0.18 7.53
CA LEU A 160 0.12 0.47 8.76
C LEU A 160 -0.58 1.83 8.97
N SER A 161 -0.72 2.62 7.89
CA SER A 161 -1.40 3.91 7.94
C SER A 161 -2.89 3.75 8.27
N VAL A 162 -3.56 2.74 7.71
CA VAL A 162 -4.96 2.39 8.02
C VAL A 162 -5.09 1.94 9.48
N GLN A 163 -4.16 1.12 9.98
CA GLN A 163 -4.15 0.68 11.37
C GLN A 163 -3.93 1.85 12.35
N GLN A 164 -3.05 2.79 11.99
CA GLN A 164 -2.79 4.00 12.77
C GLN A 164 -3.98 4.96 12.75
N ALA A 165 -4.68 5.08 11.61
CA ALA A 165 -5.93 5.82 11.54
C ALA A 165 -7.02 5.16 12.40
N ARG A 166 -7.14 3.83 12.36
CA ARG A 166 -8.08 3.06 13.18
C ARG A 166 -7.80 3.23 14.67
N SER A 167 -6.54 3.16 15.11
CA SER A 167 -6.20 3.37 16.53
C SER A 167 -6.47 4.80 16.99
N ARG A 168 -6.24 5.80 16.14
CA ARG A 168 -6.61 7.20 16.43
C ARG A 168 -8.13 7.40 16.51
N LEU A 169 -8.91 6.74 15.65
CA LEU A 169 -10.38 6.79 15.72
C LEU A 169 -10.91 6.09 16.97
N LEU A 170 -10.33 4.95 17.35
CA LEU A 170 -10.69 4.24 18.57
C LEU A 170 -10.16 4.91 19.84
N ALA A 171 -9.09 5.72 19.77
CA ALA A 171 -8.63 6.54 20.89
C ALA A 171 -9.52 7.77 21.08
N ASN A 172 -10.12 8.29 19.99
CA ASN A 172 -11.14 9.32 20.02
C ASN A 172 -12.54 8.75 20.33
N VAL A 173 -12.60 7.78 21.25
CA VAL A 173 -13.80 7.22 21.85
C VAL A 173 -14.28 7.97 23.14
N PRO A 174 -14.10 9.30 23.34
CA PRO A 174 -14.89 10.02 24.36
C PRO A 174 -16.39 9.82 24.18
N ALA A 175 -16.87 9.50 22.99
CA ALA A 175 -18.28 9.24 22.74
C ALA A 175 -18.84 8.06 23.56
N ARG A 176 -18.07 7.01 23.83
CA ARG A 176 -18.58 5.83 24.56
C ARG A 176 -18.64 6.08 26.06
N GLU A 177 -17.60 6.68 26.62
CA GLU A 177 -17.56 7.04 28.05
C GLU A 177 -18.53 8.19 28.38
N HIS A 178 -18.73 9.13 27.45
CA HIS A 178 -19.72 10.20 27.60
C HIS A 178 -21.16 9.66 27.50
N VAL A 179 -21.42 8.68 26.63
CA VAL A 179 -22.73 8.02 26.51
C VAL A 179 -23.04 7.15 27.73
N GLU A 180 -22.08 6.40 28.27
CA GLU A 180 -22.35 5.53 29.43
C GLU A 180 -22.38 6.31 30.76
N GLY A 181 -21.58 7.37 30.91
CA GLY A 181 -21.48 8.13 32.16
C GLY A 181 -22.46 9.31 32.30
N GLN A 182 -22.65 10.12 31.25
CA GLN A 182 -23.47 11.33 31.36
C GLN A 182 -24.96 11.08 31.14
N LEU A 183 -25.37 10.08 30.34
CA LEU A 183 -26.79 9.72 30.21
C LEU A 183 -27.38 9.19 31.52
N VAL A 184 -26.59 8.49 32.35
CA VAL A 184 -27.06 7.99 33.66
C VAL A 184 -27.32 9.15 34.63
N GLN A 185 -26.46 10.18 34.60
CA GLN A 185 -26.65 11.41 35.37
C GLN A 185 -27.76 12.30 34.79
N ASP A 186 -27.84 12.44 33.46
CA ASP A 186 -28.84 13.26 32.77
C ASP A 186 -30.26 12.66 32.84
N LEU A 187 -30.37 11.34 32.98
CA LEU A 187 -31.64 10.62 33.18
C LEU A 187 -31.99 10.44 34.68
N GLU A 188 -31.17 10.97 35.60
CA GLU A 188 -31.36 10.95 37.07
C GLU A 188 -31.80 9.57 37.62
N LEU A 189 -31.24 8.48 37.07
CA LEU A 189 -31.67 7.11 37.40
C LEU A 189 -31.40 6.73 38.87
N ASP A 190 -30.49 7.45 39.55
CA ASP A 190 -30.21 7.29 40.97
C ASP A 190 -31.40 7.70 41.86
N ALA A 191 -32.23 8.65 41.41
CA ALA A 191 -33.44 9.06 42.13
C ALA A 191 -34.57 8.02 42.02
N LEU A 192 -34.52 7.14 41.00
CA LEU A 192 -35.50 6.05 40.78
C LEU A 192 -35.14 4.76 41.55
N ALA A 193 -33.91 4.62 42.03
CA ALA A 193 -33.46 3.46 42.80
C ALA A 193 -34.24 3.24 44.12
N PRO A 194 -34.45 4.25 45.00
CA PRO A 194 -35.27 4.05 46.20
C PRO A 194 -36.74 3.79 45.84
N LEU A 195 -37.26 4.46 44.81
CA LEU A 195 -38.65 4.32 44.37
C LEU A 195 -38.98 2.91 43.87
N THR A 196 -38.06 2.29 43.12
CA THR A 196 -38.22 0.93 42.60
C THR A 196 -38.08 -0.13 43.70
N SER A 197 -37.23 0.12 44.70
CA SER A 197 -37.12 -0.72 45.90
C SER A 197 -38.41 -0.69 46.74
N ASP A 198 -38.98 0.50 46.96
CA ASP A 198 -40.20 0.66 47.77
C ASP A 198 -41.42 0.05 47.07
N TYR A 199 -41.53 0.23 45.75
CA TYR A 199 -42.55 -0.43 44.95
C TYR A 199 -42.41 -1.96 44.96
N ALA A 200 -41.18 -2.49 44.85
CA ALA A 200 -40.93 -3.93 44.95
C ALA A 200 -41.28 -4.47 46.34
N ALA A 201 -40.99 -3.72 47.41
CA ALA A 201 -41.35 -4.09 48.78
C ALA A 201 -42.88 -4.06 49.00
N ALA A 202 -43.59 -3.06 48.48
CA ALA A 202 -45.05 -2.97 48.52
C ALA A 202 -45.69 -4.13 47.72
N ARG A 203 -45.18 -4.42 46.52
CA ARG A 203 -45.65 -5.54 45.69
C ARG A 203 -45.42 -6.90 46.36
N ASN A 204 -44.25 -7.11 46.98
CA ASN A 204 -43.97 -8.36 47.69
C ASN A 204 -44.83 -8.52 48.94
N ARG A 205 -45.19 -7.43 49.64
CA ARG A 205 -46.17 -7.46 50.73
C ARG A 205 -47.55 -7.86 50.21
N ALA A 206 -48.03 -7.25 49.13
CA ALA A 206 -49.30 -7.60 48.51
C ALA A 206 -49.36 -9.06 48.02
N LEU A 207 -48.26 -9.57 47.43
CA LEU A 207 -48.17 -10.97 47.00
C LEU A 207 -48.15 -11.96 48.16
N ARG A 208 -47.52 -11.63 49.30
CA ARG A 208 -47.57 -12.46 50.51
C ARG A 208 -48.97 -12.53 51.09
N LEU A 209 -49.66 -11.38 51.16
CA LEU A 209 -51.05 -11.30 51.60
C LEU A 209 -52.01 -12.07 50.67
N ALA A 210 -51.74 -12.07 49.37
CA ALA A 210 -52.53 -12.84 48.40
C ALA A 210 -52.20 -14.35 48.36
N GLY A 211 -51.02 -14.76 48.86
CA GLY A 211 -50.54 -16.14 48.83
C GLY A 211 -50.98 -17.01 50.02
N ASP A 212 -51.37 -16.40 51.14
CA ASP A 212 -51.81 -17.13 52.34
C ASP A 212 -53.27 -17.61 52.21
N SER A 213 -53.44 -18.74 51.52
CA SER A 213 -54.76 -19.34 51.22
C SER A 213 -55.40 -20.10 52.40
N ASN A 214 -55.05 -19.81 53.67
CA ASN A 214 -55.50 -20.64 54.80
C ASN A 214 -55.89 -19.90 56.10
N ARG A 215 -56.40 -18.65 56.01
CA ARG A 215 -57.09 -17.98 57.13
C ARG A 215 -58.45 -17.44 56.69
N PRO A 216 -59.50 -17.47 57.56
CA PRO A 216 -60.80 -16.92 57.22
C PRO A 216 -60.70 -15.40 57.09
N ALA A 217 -61.07 -14.87 55.93
CA ALA A 217 -61.00 -13.46 55.59
C ALA A 217 -61.78 -12.60 56.60
N GLY A 218 -61.04 -11.84 57.42
CA GLY A 218 -61.60 -10.77 58.22
C GLY A 218 -61.82 -9.52 57.36
N GLU A 219 -62.81 -8.69 57.69
CA GLU A 219 -63.09 -7.41 57.04
C GLU A 219 -61.85 -6.46 57.03
N ASP A 220 -60.91 -6.67 57.96
CA ASP A 220 -59.63 -5.95 58.03
C ASP A 220 -58.67 -6.31 56.88
N ASP A 221 -58.57 -7.58 56.47
CA ASP A 221 -57.67 -8.01 55.38
C ASP A 221 -58.13 -7.45 54.03
N ALA A 222 -59.45 -7.34 53.84
CA ALA A 222 -60.04 -6.78 52.62
C ALA A 222 -59.84 -5.26 52.52
N ASN A 223 -59.83 -4.55 53.66
CA ASN A 223 -59.51 -3.14 53.71
C ASN A 223 -58.01 -2.89 53.50
N GLU A 224 -57.14 -3.73 54.06
CA GLU A 224 -55.70 -3.61 53.89
C GLU A 224 -55.24 -3.90 52.45
N VAL A 225 -55.85 -4.88 51.78
CA VAL A 225 -55.64 -5.12 50.34
C VAL A 225 -56.16 -3.95 49.50
N ARG A 226 -57.29 -3.35 49.87
CA ARG A 226 -57.85 -2.19 49.17
C ARG A 226 -56.99 -0.93 49.36
N ASP A 227 -56.40 -0.77 50.53
CA ASP A 227 -55.49 0.33 50.84
C ASP A 227 -54.14 0.14 50.14
N ALA A 228 -53.60 -1.08 50.08
CA ALA A 228 -52.42 -1.40 49.28
C ALA A 228 -52.66 -1.19 47.77
N LEU A 229 -53.87 -1.46 47.28
CA LEU A 229 -54.25 -1.20 45.89
C LEU A 229 -54.39 0.30 45.60
N ARG A 230 -54.95 1.08 46.52
CA ARG A 230 -55.00 2.55 46.42
C ARG A 230 -53.61 3.16 46.46
N GLU A 231 -52.74 2.63 47.32
CA GLU A 231 -51.34 3.05 47.39
C GLU A 231 -50.63 2.74 46.05
N ALA A 232 -50.82 1.54 45.49
CA ALA A 232 -50.29 1.18 44.17
C ALA A 232 -50.81 2.09 43.05
N GLN A 233 -52.10 2.45 43.06
CA GLN A 233 -52.67 3.40 42.10
C GLN A 233 -52.13 4.81 42.29
N ALA A 234 -51.91 5.26 43.53
CA ALA A 234 -51.27 6.54 43.81
C ALA A 234 -49.82 6.55 43.28
N TRP A 235 -49.11 5.43 43.39
CA TRP A 235 -47.78 5.24 42.81
C TRP A 235 -47.78 5.27 41.28
N ASP A 236 -48.79 4.68 40.61
CA ASP A 236 -48.91 4.74 39.16
C ASP A 236 -49.20 6.18 38.66
N VAL A 237 -50.01 6.94 39.41
CA VAL A 237 -50.23 8.36 39.12
C VAL A 237 -48.94 9.16 39.30
N GLN A 238 -48.19 8.93 40.38
CA GLN A 238 -46.91 9.60 40.63
C GLN A 238 -45.85 9.25 39.56
N LYS A 239 -45.78 7.98 39.15
CA LYS A 239 -44.90 7.51 38.07
C LYS A 239 -45.24 8.17 36.74
N SER A 240 -46.52 8.28 36.40
CA SER A 240 -46.95 8.98 35.19
C SER A 240 -46.59 10.47 35.24
N GLY A 241 -46.74 11.12 36.39
CA GLY A 241 -46.34 12.51 36.59
C GLY A 241 -44.84 12.75 36.37
N ILE A 242 -43.99 11.85 36.87
CA ILE A 242 -42.52 11.93 36.71
C ILE A 242 -42.10 11.72 35.25
N LEU A 243 -42.72 10.76 34.54
CA LEU A 243 -42.43 10.53 33.12
C LEU A 243 -42.85 11.73 32.26
N THR A 244 -43.95 12.39 32.62
CA THR A 244 -44.45 13.56 31.88
C THR A 244 -43.58 14.79 32.16
N SER A 245 -43.15 15.01 33.40
CA SER A 245 -42.24 16.11 33.76
C SER A 245 -40.83 15.93 33.20
N ALA A 246 -40.33 14.69 33.11
CA ALA A 246 -39.07 14.37 32.45
C ALA A 246 -39.13 14.62 30.94
N ALA A 247 -40.25 14.28 30.28
CA ALA A 247 -40.47 14.57 28.86
C ALA A 247 -40.54 16.08 28.57
N GLU A 248 -41.19 16.86 29.44
CA GLU A 248 -41.25 18.33 29.29
C GLU A 248 -39.92 19.03 29.59
N SER A 249 -39.11 18.47 30.50
CA SER A 249 -37.77 18.97 30.83
C SER A 249 -36.77 18.69 29.69
N SER A 250 -36.96 17.59 28.95
CA SER A 250 -36.20 17.27 27.73
C SER A 250 -36.54 18.22 26.57
N SER A 251 -37.81 18.65 26.44
CA SER A 251 -38.25 19.54 25.35
C SER A 251 -37.88 21.02 25.54
N LYS A 252 -37.55 21.47 26.76
CA LYS A 252 -37.28 22.88 27.09
C LYS A 252 -35.79 23.22 27.26
N ARG A 253 -34.89 22.23 27.23
CA ARG A 253 -33.44 22.53 27.23
C ARG A 253 -33.03 23.02 25.83
N PRO A 254 -32.39 24.19 25.69
CA PRO A 254 -31.83 24.57 24.41
C PRO A 254 -30.83 23.50 23.98
N LEU A 255 -30.83 23.13 22.69
CA LEU A 255 -29.74 22.36 22.09
C LEU A 255 -28.42 22.98 22.56
N PRO A 256 -27.44 22.19 23.02
CA PRO A 256 -26.19 22.74 23.54
C PRO A 256 -25.61 23.68 22.49
N THR A 257 -25.54 24.95 22.86
CA THR A 257 -24.97 26.01 22.02
C THR A 257 -23.54 25.60 21.66
N ALA A 258 -23.39 25.25 20.39
CA ALA A 258 -22.13 25.07 19.69
C ALA A 258 -21.29 23.85 20.12
N PHE A 259 -21.10 22.96 19.15
CA PHE A 259 -19.76 22.63 18.67
C PHE A 259 -18.90 23.90 18.57
N ARG A 260 -18.36 24.39 19.69
CA ARG A 260 -17.16 25.22 19.63
C ARG A 260 -16.02 24.26 19.39
N ARG A 261 -15.59 24.18 18.13
CA ARG A 261 -14.24 23.69 17.80
C ARG A 261 -13.28 24.28 18.84
N PRO A 262 -12.42 23.47 19.47
CA PRO A 262 -11.32 24.05 20.24
C PRO A 262 -10.59 25.03 19.32
N PRO A 263 -10.15 26.21 19.82
CA PRO A 263 -9.27 27.05 19.02
C PRO A 263 -8.10 26.17 18.60
N ALA A 264 -7.90 26.07 17.29
CA ALA A 264 -6.77 25.35 16.73
C ALA A 264 -5.50 25.85 17.44
N PRO A 265 -4.54 24.95 17.77
CA PRO A 265 -3.27 25.39 18.32
C PRO A 265 -2.74 26.50 17.40
N LYS A 266 -2.25 27.59 17.99
CA LYS A 266 -1.61 28.71 17.28
C LYS A 266 -0.34 28.19 16.58
N GLN A 267 -0.52 27.48 15.49
CA GLN A 267 0.52 27.28 14.50
C GLN A 267 0.62 28.60 13.75
N ALA A 268 1.84 29.15 13.75
CA ALA A 268 2.21 30.32 12.99
C ALA A 268 1.59 30.25 11.59
N ARG A 269 0.85 31.30 11.22
CA ARG A 269 0.33 31.49 9.86
C ARG A 269 1.53 31.57 8.89
N ARG A 270 1.97 30.42 8.38
CA ARG A 270 2.51 30.34 7.02
C ARG A 270 1.31 30.13 6.09
N GLY A 271 1.21 30.98 5.09
CA GLY A 271 0.04 31.15 4.23
C GLY A 271 -0.52 29.81 3.73
N ARG A 272 -1.83 29.67 3.86
CA ARG A 272 -2.58 28.55 3.30
C ARG A 272 -2.61 28.74 1.78
N LYS A 273 -1.72 28.05 1.08
CA LYS A 273 -1.77 28.01 -0.38
C LYS A 273 -3.03 27.24 -0.81
N THR A 274 -3.74 27.79 -1.77
CA THR A 274 -4.88 27.14 -2.44
C THR A 274 -4.41 25.84 -3.11
N ILE A 275 -5.31 24.88 -3.35
CA ILE A 275 -4.95 23.61 -4.01
C ILE A 275 -4.30 23.87 -5.38
N GLU A 276 -4.75 24.91 -6.08
CA GLU A 276 -4.16 25.38 -7.33
C GLU A 276 -2.73 25.91 -7.15
N GLU A 277 -2.40 26.56 -6.04
CA GLU A 277 -1.04 26.98 -5.72
C GLU A 277 -0.15 25.78 -5.33
N TYR A 278 -0.72 24.77 -4.67
CA TYR A 278 -0.01 23.52 -4.38
C TYR A 278 0.31 22.74 -5.65
N GLU A 279 -0.63 22.69 -6.61
CA GLU A 279 -0.42 22.07 -7.91
C GLU A 279 0.55 22.87 -8.78
N ARG A 280 0.52 24.19 -8.68
CA ARG A 280 1.47 25.08 -9.38
C ARG A 280 2.87 24.93 -8.79
N GLU A 281 2.99 24.75 -7.48
CA GLU A 281 4.26 24.45 -6.82
C GLU A 281 4.75 23.04 -7.08
N LEU A 282 3.86 22.04 -7.17
CA LEU A 282 4.24 20.70 -7.60
C LEU A 282 4.68 20.70 -9.07
N ARG A 283 4.07 21.51 -9.93
CA ARG A 283 4.51 21.69 -11.33
C ARG A 283 5.84 22.42 -11.39
N GLN A 284 6.03 23.51 -10.64
CA GLN A 284 7.29 24.24 -10.55
C GLN A 284 8.40 23.40 -9.92
N HIS A 285 8.11 22.55 -8.94
CA HIS A 285 9.08 21.62 -8.35
C HIS A 285 9.37 20.46 -9.32
N ARG A 286 8.38 19.99 -10.08
CA ARG A 286 8.59 19.01 -11.17
C ARG A 286 9.32 19.58 -12.38
N GLU A 287 9.20 20.89 -12.62
CA GLU A 287 9.88 21.63 -13.69
C GLU A 287 11.29 22.05 -13.27
N ALA A 288 11.49 22.48 -12.01
CA ALA A 288 12.81 22.75 -11.44
C ALA A 288 13.67 21.49 -11.35
N HIS A 289 13.06 20.33 -11.08
CA HIS A 289 13.72 19.02 -11.17
C HIS A 289 13.73 18.42 -12.58
N ARG A 290 13.22 19.13 -13.61
CA ARG A 290 13.27 18.69 -15.00
C ARG A 290 14.50 19.22 -15.75
N THR A 291 15.24 20.17 -15.18
CA THR A 291 16.39 20.78 -15.87
C THR A 291 17.71 20.72 -15.13
N GLU A 292 17.78 20.52 -13.82
CA GLU A 292 19.06 20.40 -13.08
C GLU A 292 18.90 19.49 -11.86
N GLY A 293 18.63 18.20 -12.10
CA GLY A 293 18.80 17.18 -11.06
C GLY A 293 20.27 16.77 -10.99
N PRO A 294 20.85 16.57 -9.79
CA PRO A 294 22.20 15.99 -9.65
C PRO A 294 22.34 14.65 -10.40
N ASP A 295 21.23 13.95 -10.64
CA ASP A 295 21.18 12.70 -11.38
C ASP A 295 21.44 12.86 -12.88
N ALA A 296 21.11 14.00 -13.52
CA ALA A 296 21.33 14.19 -14.96
C ALA A 296 22.79 14.54 -15.29
N GLU A 297 23.45 15.30 -14.41
CA GLU A 297 24.88 15.57 -14.50
C GLU A 297 25.68 14.30 -14.19
N TYR A 298 25.19 13.48 -13.24
CA TYR A 298 25.76 12.17 -12.91
C TYR A 298 25.54 11.11 -14.00
N GLU A 299 24.36 11.06 -14.62
CA GLU A 299 24.08 10.21 -15.78
C GLU A 299 25.01 10.57 -16.94
N LYS A 300 25.22 11.87 -17.18
CA LYS A 300 26.16 12.34 -18.21
C LYS A 300 27.61 12.02 -17.84
N GLU A 301 28.00 12.14 -16.58
CA GLU A 301 29.34 11.76 -16.11
C GLU A 301 29.60 10.25 -16.25
N LEU A 302 28.57 9.42 -16.03
CA LEU A 302 28.63 7.97 -16.24
C LEU A 302 28.64 7.59 -17.72
N GLU A 303 27.89 8.29 -18.58
CA GLU A 303 28.00 8.16 -20.03
C GLU A 303 29.42 8.53 -20.49
N GLU A 304 29.97 9.65 -20.01
CA GLU A 304 31.35 10.06 -20.32
C GLU A 304 32.41 9.10 -19.72
N GLU A 305 32.16 8.50 -18.55
CA GLU A 305 33.01 7.43 -18.00
C GLU A 305 32.94 6.15 -18.82
N LEU A 306 31.75 5.82 -19.33
CA LEU A 306 31.54 4.66 -20.19
C LEU A 306 32.20 4.89 -21.56
N ASP A 307 32.10 6.09 -22.14
CA ASP A 307 32.78 6.45 -23.39
C ASP A 307 34.30 6.37 -23.22
N ARG A 308 34.84 6.89 -22.11
CA ARG A 308 36.25 6.69 -21.71
C ARG A 308 36.58 5.21 -21.52
N ALA A 309 35.68 4.44 -20.90
CA ALA A 309 35.84 3.01 -20.70
C ALA A 309 35.68 2.20 -21.98
N LEU A 310 35.09 2.73 -23.05
CA LEU A 310 35.00 2.12 -24.37
C LEU A 310 36.09 2.63 -25.33
N GLY A 311 36.78 3.71 -24.97
CA GLY A 311 37.83 4.33 -25.79
C GLY A 311 37.25 5.04 -27.01
N LEU A 312 36.09 5.69 -26.86
CA LEU A 312 35.37 6.40 -27.91
C LEU A 312 35.70 7.90 -27.98
N ASP A 313 36.76 8.36 -27.31
CA ASP A 313 37.33 9.72 -27.44
C ASP A 313 38.04 9.94 -28.78
#